data_AF-A0A9W5RBY6-F1
#
_entry.id   AF-A0A9W5RBY6-F1
#
_cell.length_a   1.000
_cell.length_b   1.000
_cell.length_c   1.000
_cell.angle_alpha   90.00
_cell.angle_beta   90.00
_cell.angle_gamma   90.00
#
_symmetry.space_group_name_H-M   'P 1'
#
loop_
_entity.id
_entity.type
_entity.pdbx_description
1 polymer ?
#
loop_
_entity_poly.entity_id
_entity_poly.type
_entity_poly.pdbx_seq_one_letter_code
_entity_poly.pdbx_strand_id
1 'polypeptide(L)'
;MESTYKKNSKFRELTTHNDFKSLKEGDMVSIEWEETSYFVVGKDKITTHLVIEINKFNELVVDDNRTVALNIDCYLMNQSHARKVYAIQ
;
A
#
# COMPACT_ATOMS: atom_id res chain seq x y z
N MET A 1 5.43 1.92 18.22
CA MET A 1 5.56 2.47 16.86
C MET A 1 4.20 2.68 16.16
N GLU A 2 3.08 2.70 16.90
CA GLU A 2 1.72 2.82 16.33
C GLU A 2 1.27 4.26 16.00
N SER A 3 2.12 5.27 16.21
CA SER A 3 1.66 6.66 16.33
C SER A 3 2.16 7.65 15.29
N THR A 4 3.04 7.26 14.35
CA THR A 4 3.67 8.26 13.47
C THR A 4 2.73 8.70 12.33
N TYR A 5 1.93 7.79 11.77
CA TYR A 5 1.02 8.09 10.65
C TYR A 5 -0.36 8.57 11.09
N LYS A 6 -0.87 8.07 12.23
CA LYS A 6 -2.21 8.42 12.76
C LYS A 6 -2.37 9.90 13.15
N LYS A 7 -1.28 10.67 13.24
CA LYS A 7 -1.28 12.09 13.63
C LYS A 7 -0.81 13.05 12.54
N ASN A 8 -0.37 12.55 11.39
CA ASN A 8 0.15 13.40 10.32
C ASN A 8 -0.90 13.52 9.22
N SER A 9 -1.38 14.74 8.94
CA SER A 9 -2.41 15.03 7.93
C SER A 9 -2.00 14.70 6.49
N LYS A 10 -0.80 14.16 6.31
CA LYS A 10 -0.23 13.73 5.03
C LYS A 10 -0.48 12.26 4.70
N PHE A 11 -1.00 11.46 5.64
CA PHE A 11 -1.21 10.03 5.39
C PHE A 11 -2.67 9.66 5.65
N ARG A 12 -3.33 9.15 4.61
CA ARG A 12 -4.70 8.64 4.69
C ARG A 12 -4.69 7.13 4.48
N GLU A 13 -5.13 6.39 5.50
CA GLU A 13 -5.26 4.93 5.42
C GLU A 13 -6.33 4.55 4.39
N LEU A 14 -6.02 3.60 3.51
CA LEU A 14 -6.94 3.09 2.51
C LEU A 14 -7.59 1.83 3.07
N THR A 15 -8.89 1.89 3.31
CA THR A 15 -9.63 0.81 4.00
C THR A 15 -10.88 0.37 3.23
N THR A 16 -11.16 0.97 2.08
CA THR A 16 -12.29 0.63 1.22
C THR A 16 -11.90 0.65 -0.26
N HIS A 17 -12.66 -0.03 -1.11
CA HIS A 17 -12.48 0.06 -2.56
C HIS A 17 -12.53 1.49 -3.11
N ASN A 18 -13.36 2.36 -2.52
CA ASN A 18 -13.46 3.75 -2.96
C ASN A 18 -12.19 4.54 -2.66
N ASP A 19 -11.49 4.20 -1.56
CA ASP A 19 -10.19 4.81 -1.26
C ASP A 19 -9.16 4.45 -2.34
N PHE A 20 -9.08 3.17 -2.71
CA PHE A 20 -8.18 2.73 -3.78
C PHE A 20 -8.56 3.31 -5.13
N LYS A 21 -9.84 3.33 -5.50
CA LYS A 21 -10.33 3.95 -6.74
C LYS A 21 -10.02 5.46 -6.85
N SER A 22 -9.72 6.12 -5.74
CA SER A 22 -9.33 7.53 -5.74
C SER A 22 -7.85 7.76 -6.07
N LEU A 23 -7.02 6.70 -6.04
CA LEU A 23 -5.62 6.75 -6.45
C LEU A 23 -5.48 6.96 -7.96
N LYS A 24 -4.44 7.67 -8.36
CA LYS A 24 -4.07 7.93 -9.74
C LYS A 24 -2.62 7.52 -10.00
N GLU A 25 -2.30 7.29 -11.26
CA GLU A 25 -0.91 7.16 -11.70
C GLU A 25 -0.09 8.37 -11.21
N GLY A 26 1.06 8.09 -10.60
CA GLY A 26 1.94 9.09 -10.02
C GLY A 26 1.65 9.46 -8.56
N ASP A 27 0.55 9.00 -7.97
CA ASP A 27 0.33 9.14 -6.52
C ASP A 27 1.36 8.30 -5.74
N MET A 28 1.66 8.70 -4.51
CA MET A 28 2.55 7.93 -3.63
C MET A 28 1.74 7.15 -2.59
N VAL A 29 2.11 5.90 -2.37
CA VAL A 29 1.53 5.04 -1.32
C VAL A 29 2.62 4.44 -0.44
N SER A 30 2.36 4.39 0.87
CA SER A 30 3.18 3.63 1.83
C SER A 30 2.45 2.35 2.22
N ILE A 31 3.16 1.23 2.18
CA ILE A 31 2.66 -0.08 2.54
C ILE A 31 3.43 -0.59 3.76
N GLU A 32 2.72 -0.88 4.84
CA GLU A 32 3.22 -1.63 5.99
C GLU A 32 3.02 -3.12 5.72
N TRP A 33 4.10 -3.90 5.71
CA TRP A 33 4.09 -5.35 5.47
C TRP A 33 4.14 -6.15 6.78
N GLU A 34 3.63 -7.39 6.72
CA GLU A 34 3.92 -8.41 7.71
C GLU A 34 5.41 -8.75 7.73
N GLU A 35 5.94 -9.12 8.90
CA GLU A 35 7.36 -9.47 9.07
C GLU A 35 7.79 -10.67 8.21
N THR A 36 6.84 -11.55 7.87
CA THR A 36 7.04 -12.74 7.04
C THR A 36 6.90 -12.47 5.55
N SER A 37 6.56 -11.25 5.14
CA SER A 37 6.34 -10.91 3.74
C SER A 37 7.65 -10.96 2.95
N TYR A 38 7.60 -11.59 1.77
CA TYR A 38 8.73 -11.62 0.83
C TYR A 38 9.08 -10.24 0.26
N PHE A 39 8.19 -9.25 0.42
CA PHE A 39 8.41 -7.84 0.07
C PHE A 39 9.17 -7.05 1.14
N VAL A 40 9.42 -7.62 2.32
CA VAL A 40 10.34 -7.03 3.31
C VAL A 40 11.76 -7.19 2.77
N VAL A 41 12.20 -6.20 1.99
CA VAL A 41 13.59 -6.11 1.53
C VAL A 41 14.41 -5.48 2.65
N GLY A 42 15.10 -6.31 3.44
CA GLY A 42 15.94 -5.85 4.55
C GLY A 42 15.20 -5.73 5.89
N LYS A 43 15.33 -4.58 6.59
CA LYS A 43 14.71 -4.34 7.92
C LYS A 43 13.46 -3.46 7.87
N ASP A 44 13.10 -2.93 6.71
CA ASP A 44 12.07 -1.92 6.60
C ASP A 44 10.71 -2.59 6.35
N LYS A 45 9.91 -2.65 7.41
CA LYS A 45 8.52 -3.14 7.36
C LYS A 45 7.58 -2.21 6.61
N ILE A 46 8.06 -1.01 6.26
CA ILE A 46 7.28 0.01 5.58
C ILE A 46 8.06 0.44 4.35
N THR A 47 7.43 0.32 3.19
CA THR A 47 8.00 0.71 1.91
C THR A 47 7.07 1.73 1.25
N THR A 48 7.64 2.68 0.51
CA THR A 48 6.88 3.75 -0.15
C THR A 48 7.10 3.66 -1.65
N HIS A 49 6.02 3.67 -2.41
CA HIS A 49 6.02 3.36 -3.84
C HIS A 49 5.21 4.38 -4.63
N LEU A 50 5.56 4.52 -5.91
CA LEU A 50 4.75 5.26 -6.88
C LEU A 50 3.63 4.35 -7.40
N VAL A 51 2.40 4.85 -7.44
CA VAL A 51 1.28 4.17 -8.07
C VAL A 51 1.46 4.20 -9.58
N ILE A 52 1.50 3.03 -10.21
CA ILE A 52 1.45 2.91 -11.68
C ILE A 52 -0.01 2.86 -12.10
N GLU A 53 -0.76 1.88 -11.61
CA GLU A 53 -2.16 1.70 -11.96
C GLU A 53 -2.92 0.84 -10.92
N ILE A 54 -4.24 0.81 -11.06
CA ILE A 54 -5.06 -0.29 -10.56
C ILE A 54 -5.56 -1.07 -11.76
N ASN A 55 -5.09 -2.31 -11.90
CA ASN A 55 -5.37 -3.10 -13.10
C ASN A 55 -6.79 -3.73 -13.06
N LYS A 56 -7.17 -4.39 -14.16
CA LYS A 56 -8.48 -5.05 -14.29
C LYS A 56 -8.73 -6.21 -13.32
N PHE A 57 -7.69 -6.73 -12.66
CA PHE A 57 -7.77 -7.78 -11.64
C PHE A 57 -7.89 -7.20 -10.23
N ASN A 58 -8.12 -5.90 -10.11
CA ASN A 58 -8.22 -5.18 -8.83
C ASN A 58 -6.91 -5.27 -8.02
N GLU A 59 -5.78 -5.23 -8.72
CA GLU A 59 -4.46 -5.17 -8.12
C GLU A 59 -3.92 -3.75 -8.21
N LEU A 60 -3.47 -3.22 -7.08
CA LEU A 60 -2.69 -2.00 -7.01
C LEU A 60 -1.25 -2.32 -7.43
N VAL A 61 -0.88 -1.83 -8.61
CA VAL A 61 0.47 -2.00 -9.19
C VAL A 61 1.30 -0.77 -8.83
N VAL A 62 2.44 -1.01 -8.17
CA VAL A 62 3.33 0.04 -7.69
C VAL A 62 4.79 -0.21 -8.05
N ASP A 63 5.57 0.87 -8.16
CA ASP A 63 6.98 0.86 -8.55
C ASP A 63 7.93 1.19 -7.39
N ASP A 64 8.93 0.32 -7.19
CA ASP A 64 10.25 0.64 -6.64
C ASP A 64 11.24 -0.46 -7.07
N ASN A 65 11.83 -0.34 -8.27
CA ASN A 65 12.85 -1.24 -8.85
C ASN A 65 12.44 -2.72 -9.03
N ARG A 66 11.30 -3.14 -8.48
CA ARG A 66 10.58 -4.41 -8.67
C ARG A 66 9.10 -4.08 -8.62
N THR A 67 8.38 -4.35 -9.70
CA THR A 67 6.93 -4.15 -9.75
C THR A 67 6.26 -5.00 -8.66
N VAL A 68 5.58 -4.34 -7.72
CA VAL A 68 4.75 -5.00 -6.69
C VAL A 68 3.31 -4.89 -7.13
N ALA A 69 2.60 -6.01 -7.18
CA ALA A 69 1.16 -6.05 -7.38
C ALA A 69 0.48 -6.49 -6.08
N LEU A 70 -0.28 -5.59 -5.48
CA LEU A 70 -1.08 -5.85 -4.28
C LEU A 70 -2.53 -6.12 -4.68
N ASN A 71 -3.02 -7.35 -4.48
CA ASN A 71 -4.44 -7.64 -4.64
C ASN A 71 -5.28 -6.91 -3.56
N ILE A 72 -6.14 -5.98 -4.00
CA ILE A 72 -6.91 -5.11 -3.11
C ILE A 72 -7.96 -5.91 -2.32
N ASP A 73 -8.61 -6.88 -2.96
CA ASP A 73 -9.62 -7.73 -2.31
C ASP A 73 -8.99 -8.53 -1.16
N CYS A 74 -7.85 -9.18 -1.40
CA CYS A 74 -7.12 -9.91 -0.37
C CYS A 74 -6.69 -8.98 0.78
N TYR A 75 -6.24 -7.75 0.49
CA TYR A 75 -5.92 -6.78 1.53
C TYR A 75 -7.14 -6.40 2.38
N LEU A 76 -8.25 -6.02 1.74
CA LEU A 76 -9.48 -5.63 2.44
C LEU A 76 -10.11 -6.78 3.24
N MET A 77 -9.85 -8.04 2.85
CA MET A 77 -10.26 -9.23 3.58
C MET A 77 -9.25 -9.69 4.65
N ASN A 78 -8.16 -8.96 4.89
CA ASN A 78 -7.06 -9.34 5.80
C ASN A 78 -6.39 -10.68 5.43
N GLN A 79 -6.28 -10.98 4.13
CA GLN A 79 -5.62 -12.15 3.57
C GLN A 79 -4.33 -11.78 2.79
N SER A 80 -3.92 -10.52 2.85
CA SER A 80 -2.68 -10.03 2.24
C SER A 80 -1.57 -9.92 3.27
N HIS A 81 -0.32 -10.04 2.81
CA HIS A 81 0.85 -9.69 3.60
C HIS A 81 1.03 -8.17 3.80
N ALA A 82 0.27 -7.34 3.09
CA ALA A 82 0.15 -5.92 3.43
C ALA A 82 -0.79 -5.78 4.63
N ARG A 83 -0.29 -5.19 5.72
CA ARG A 83 -1.08 -4.92 6.93
C ARG A 83 -1.85 -3.62 6.83
N LYS A 84 -1.23 -2.58 6.29
CA LYS A 84 -1.83 -1.26 6.10
C LYS A 84 -1.30 -0.60 4.85
N VAL A 85 -2.18 0.13 4.17
CA VAL A 85 -1.83 0.93 3.00
C VAL A 85 -2.26 2.37 3.25
N TYR A 86 -1.37 3.31 2.98
CA TYR A 86 -1.59 4.73 3.16
C TYR A 86 -1.36 5.47 1.84
N ALA A 87 -2.31 6.32 1.42
CA ALA A 87 -2.02 7.35 0.43
C ALA A 87 -1.31 8.53 1.09
N ILE A 88 -0.29 9.06 0.40
CA ILE A 88 0.45 10.26 0.81
C ILE A 88 -0.19 11.49 0.13
N GLN A 89 -0.54 12.51 0.92
CA GLN A 89 -1.17 13.77 0.50
C GLN A 89 -0.22 14.97 0.61
#